data_AF-A0A6B3ICY3-F1
#
_entry.id   AF-A0A6B3ICY3-F1
#
_cell.length_a   1.000
_cell.length_b   1.000
_cell.length_c   1.000
_cell.angle_alpha   90.00
_cell.angle_beta   90.00
_cell.angle_gamma   90.00
#
_symmetry.space_group_name_H-M   'P 1'
#
loop_
_entity.id
_entity.type
_entity.pdbx_description
1 polymer ?
#
loop_
_entity_poly.entity_id
_entity_poly.type
_entity_poly.pdbx_seq_one_letter_code
_entity_poly.pdbx_strand_id
1 'polypeptide(L)' 'DWANWEEFRRLEALGLTMYGQMTAGSWIYIGTQGILQGTYETFAAVAAKKFGGTLAGTITLTAGLGGMGGAQPLAVT' A
#
# COMPACT_ATOMS: atom_id res chain seq x y z
N ASP A 1 -19.77 -20.03 7.64
CA ASP A 1 -18.59 -19.14 7.61
C ASP A 1 -18.33 -18.78 6.15
N TRP A 2 -18.48 -17.50 5.76
CA TRP A 2 -18.56 -17.09 4.33
C TRP A 2 -17.60 -15.94 3.96
N ALA A 3 -16.85 -15.40 4.92
CA ALA A 3 -15.89 -14.32 4.68
C ALA A 3 -14.58 -14.87 4.10
N ASN A 4 -14.64 -15.42 2.88
CA ASN A 4 -13.49 -15.97 2.16
C ASN A 4 -13.55 -15.63 0.67
N TRP A 5 -12.44 -15.85 -0.03
CA TRP A 5 -12.34 -15.50 -1.45
C TRP A 5 -13.20 -16.38 -2.36
N GLU A 6 -13.42 -17.66 -2.03
CA GLU A 6 -14.24 -18.55 -2.86
C GLU A 6 -15.68 -18.05 -2.93
N GLU A 7 -16.27 -17.70 -1.78
CA GLU A 7 -17.62 -17.15 -1.71
C GLU A 7 -17.69 -15.75 -2.33
N PHE A 8 -16.69 -14.91 -2.08
CA PHE A 8 -16.60 -13.60 -2.74
C PHE A 8 -16.64 -13.74 -4.28
N ARG A 9 -15.85 -14.65 -4.86
CA ARG A 9 -15.79 -14.88 -6.31
C ARG A 9 -17.09 -15.50 -6.84
N ARG A 10 -17.75 -16.38 -6.07
CA ARG A 10 -19.07 -16.90 -6.42
C ARG A 10 -20.09 -15.76 -6.55
N LEU A 11 -20.13 -14.85 -5.59
CA LEU A 11 -21.02 -13.68 -5.61
C LEU A 11 -20.64 -12.67 -6.70
N GLU A 12 -19.34 -12.48 -6.97
CA GLU A 12 -18.86 -11.60 -8.04
C GLU A 12 -19.28 -12.12 -9.42
N ALA A 13 -19.16 -13.43 -9.67
CA ALA A 13 -19.62 -14.06 -10.90
C ALA A 13 -21.15 -13.95 -11.11
N LEU A 14 -21.91 -13.83 -10.02
CA LEU A 14 -23.35 -13.57 -10.05
C LEU A 14 -23.69 -12.06 -10.12
N GLY A 15 -22.70 -11.17 -10.06
CA GLY A 15 -22.91 -9.72 -10.04
C GLY A 15 -23.47 -9.16 -8.72
N LEU A 16 -23.32 -9.90 -7.61
CA LEU A 16 -23.94 -9.59 -6.31
C LEU A 16 -22.97 -8.98 -5.29
N THR A 17 -21.71 -8.77 -5.66
CA THR A 17 -20.72 -8.14 -4.78
C THR A 17 -19.68 -7.36 -5.58
N MET A 18 -18.88 -6.56 -4.88
CA MET A 18 -17.79 -5.74 -5.45
C MET A 18 -16.64 -5.65 -4.45
N TYR A 19 -15.39 -5.63 -4.94
CA TYR A 19 -14.22 -5.40 -4.09
C TYR A 19 -14.00 -3.91 -3.88
N GLY A 20 -14.43 -3.38 -2.74
CA GLY A 20 -14.30 -1.95 -2.42
C GLY A 20 -12.91 -1.50 -1.95
N GLN A 21 -12.03 -2.44 -1.60
CA GLN A 21 -10.74 -2.14 -0.93
C GLN A 21 -10.98 -1.17 0.25
N MET A 22 -10.09 -0.22 0.53
CA MET A 22 -10.28 0.83 1.56
C MET A 22 -10.89 2.09 0.95
N THR A 23 -10.16 2.73 0.03
CA THR A 23 -10.52 4.07 -0.50
C THR A 23 -11.09 4.05 -1.92
N ALA A 24 -11.05 2.89 -2.59
CA ALA A 24 -11.60 2.74 -3.94
C ALA A 24 -13.14 2.81 -3.94
N GLY A 25 -13.79 1.98 -3.12
CA GLY A 25 -15.25 1.93 -2.99
C GLY A 25 -15.86 3.09 -2.19
N SER A 26 -15.03 3.88 -1.51
CA SER A 26 -15.44 5.07 -0.73
C SER A 26 -15.07 6.39 -1.41
N TRP A 27 -14.57 6.34 -2.65
CA TRP A 27 -14.34 7.50 -3.52
C TRP A 27 -13.45 8.60 -2.93
N ILE A 28 -12.42 8.20 -2.18
CA ILE A 28 -11.43 9.13 -1.62
C ILE A 28 -9.99 8.70 -1.96
N TYR A 29 -9.84 7.91 -3.03
CA TYR A 29 -8.53 7.56 -3.55
C TYR A 29 -7.89 8.76 -4.27
N ILE A 30 -6.71 9.18 -3.81
CA ILE A 30 -5.97 10.33 -4.36
C ILE A 30 -4.68 9.91 -5.07
N GLY A 31 -4.68 8.72 -5.68
CA GLY A 31 -3.49 8.18 -6.33
C GLY A 31 -2.41 7.75 -5.34
N THR A 32 -1.18 7.63 -5.82
CA THR A 32 0.01 7.27 -5.03
C THR A 32 0.22 8.15 -3.81
N GLN A 33 -0.18 9.42 -3.86
CA GLN A 33 -0.06 10.36 -2.75
C GLN A 33 -0.79 9.86 -1.49
N GLY A 34 -1.88 9.11 -1.63
CA GLY A 34 -2.68 8.64 -0.50
C GLY A 34 -1.93 7.75 0.49
N ILE A 35 -0.83 7.12 0.08
CA ILE A 35 0.02 6.28 0.95
C ILE A 35 1.44 6.83 1.12
N LEU A 36 1.83 7.83 0.32
CA LEU A 36 3.21 8.33 0.27
C LEU A 36 3.74 8.72 1.66
N GLN A 37 3.00 9.52 2.42
CA GLN A 37 3.43 9.92 3.75
C GLN A 37 3.57 8.72 4.70
N GLY A 38 2.62 7.78 4.68
CA GLY A 38 2.71 6.58 5.52
C GLY A 38 3.93 5.70 5.17
N THR A 39 4.25 5.57 3.89
CA THR A 39 5.46 4.86 3.44
C THR A 39 6.74 5.61 3.84
N TYR A 40 6.78 6.94 3.68
CA TYR A 40 7.89 7.79 4.11
C TYR A 40 8.14 7.67 5.62
N GLU A 41 7.09 7.82 6.45
CA GLU A 41 7.20 7.71 7.91
C GLU A 41 7.64 6.31 8.36
N THR A 42 7.24 5.27 7.63
CA THR A 42 7.71 3.91 7.90
C THR A 42 9.22 3.80 7.69
N PHE A 43 9.74 4.32 6.57
CA PHE A 43 11.18 4.33 6.30
C PHE A 43 11.94 5.28 7.24
N ALA A 44 11.39 6.44 7.59
CA ALA A 44 11.94 7.35 8.58
C ALA A 44 12.05 6.68 9.97
N ALA A 45 11.04 5.92 10.38
CA ALA A 45 11.08 5.15 11.63
C ALA A 45 12.14 4.03 11.59
N VAL A 46 12.34 3.37 10.45
CA VAL A 46 13.45 2.42 10.25
C VAL A 46 14.80 3.14 10.35
N ALA A 47 14.95 4.29 9.69
CA ALA A 47 16.15 5.11 9.74
C ALA A 47 16.51 5.53 11.17
N ALA A 48 15.53 6.01 11.94
CA ALA A 48 15.70 6.39 13.34
C ALA A 48 16.13 5.20 14.22
N LYS A 49 15.55 4.02 13.99
CA LYS A 49 15.84 2.82 14.80
C LYS A 49 17.15 2.12 14.44
N LYS A 50 17.64 2.23 13.20
CA LYS A 50 18.70 1.35 12.68
C LYS A 50 19.87 2.07 11.99
N PHE A 51 19.69 3.31 11.53
CA PHE A 51 20.64 3.98 10.63
C PHE A 51 20.94 5.44 11.05
N GLY A 52 20.80 5.75 12.34
CA GLY A 52 21.14 7.09 12.86
C GLY A 52 20.23 8.21 12.38
N GLY A 53 18.98 7.89 12.01
CA GLY A 53 18.00 8.88 11.57
C GLY A 53 18.03 9.23 10.09
N THR A 54 18.85 8.56 9.28
CA THR A 54 18.90 8.75 7.81
C THR A 54 19.06 7.42 7.07
N LEU A 55 18.56 7.33 5.84
CA LEU A 55 18.81 6.21 4.93
C LEU A 55 19.94 6.51 3.92
N ALA A 56 20.59 7.67 4.02
CA ALA A 56 21.72 8.01 3.17
C ALA A 56 22.82 6.92 3.25
N GLY A 57 23.27 6.44 2.09
CA GLY A 57 24.28 5.37 1.99
C GLY A 57 23.73 3.96 2.21
N THR A 58 22.41 3.78 2.28
CA THR A 58 21.77 2.46 2.36
C THR A 58 21.16 2.05 1.02
N ILE A 59 20.93 0.74 0.84
CA ILE A 59 20.17 0.19 -0.29
C ILE A 59 18.89 -0.42 0.28
N THR A 60 17.74 0.04 -0.22
CA THR A 60 16.43 -0.54 0.08
C THR A 60 15.99 -1.45 -1.07
N LEU A 61 15.80 -2.74 -0.79
CA LEU A 61 15.27 -3.72 -1.74
C LEU A 61 13.77 -3.96 -1.48
N THR A 62 12.94 -3.80 -2.50
CA THR A 62 11.49 -4.05 -2.43
C THR A 62 10.92 -4.45 -3.81
N ALA A 63 9.63 -4.75 -3.89
CA ALA A 63 8.92 -5.10 -5.12
C ALA A 63 7.50 -4.51 -5.16
N GLY A 64 6.89 -4.54 -6.35
CA GLY A 64 5.51 -4.08 -6.58
C GLY A 64 5.39 -2.58 -6.83
N LEU A 65 5.13 -2.20 -8.09
CA LEU A 65 4.98 -0.80 -8.53
C LEU A 65 3.55 -0.51 -9.03
N GLY A 66 2.56 -1.02 -8.30
CA GLY A 66 1.14 -0.67 -8.53
C GLY A 66 0.79 0.71 -7.97
N GLY A 67 -0.49 1.09 -7.99
CA GLY A 67 -0.93 2.44 -7.57
C GLY A 67 -0.52 2.86 -6.15
N MET A 68 -0.47 1.91 -5.20
CA MET A 68 0.03 2.17 -3.84
C MET A 68 1.54 1.93 -3.74
N GLY A 69 2.02 0.79 -4.27
CA GLY A 69 3.43 0.39 -4.20
C GLY A 69 4.39 1.33 -4.95
N GLY A 70 3.88 2.11 -5.91
CA GLY A 70 4.63 3.15 -6.61
C GLY A 70 5.07 4.31 -5.72
N ALA A 71 4.57 4.42 -4.48
CA ALA A 71 5.03 5.41 -3.51
C ALA A 71 6.41 5.08 -2.91
N GLN A 72 6.78 3.79 -2.92
CA GLN A 72 8.01 3.29 -2.30
C GLN A 72 9.30 3.97 -2.78
N PRO A 73 9.57 4.13 -4.10
CA PRO A 73 10.80 4.77 -4.55
C PRO A 73 10.93 6.21 -4.06
N LEU A 74 9.84 7.00 -4.14
CA LEU A 74 9.84 8.38 -3.68
C LEU A 74 9.96 8.48 -2.16
N ALA A 75 9.43 7.51 -1.41
CA ALA A 75 9.51 7.48 0.05
C ALA A 75 10.92 7.16 0.59
N VAL A 76 11.81 6.58 -0.23
CA VAL A 76 13.19 6.20 0.17
C VAL A 76 14.22 7.27 -0.21
N THR A 77 13.99 8.03 -1.28
CA THR A 77 14.85 9.15 -1.75
C THR A 77 14.60 10.44 -1.00
#